data_AF-A0A847MEV4-F1
#
_entry.id   AF-A0A847MEV4-F1
#
_cell.length_a   1.000
_cell.length_b   1.000
_cell.length_c   1.000
_cell.angle_alpha   90.00
_cell.angle_beta   90.00
_cell.angle_gamma   90.00
#
_symmetry.space_group_name_H-M   'P 1'
#
loop_
_entity.id
_entity.type
_entity.pdbx_description
1 polymer ?
#
loop_
_entity_poly.entity_id
_entity_poly.type
_entity_poly.pdbx_seq_one_letter_code
_entity_poly.pdbx_strand_id
1 'polypeptide(L)'
;MKLKGFSWFFVILLFFLMSSFILPWKIESPGQVKLQVLGGRKTIPIKIVNFWGFSPWIQRLRIKTDDPDLLEIGFDSNQLQLSPKLLEGKTELIIRSFPLIKYLTVEIDPYLEDLDNDGFPDVAELKTESDRQLFRDLFVNFARSQIVQESELWKEKDCSGLVRFAYREALKKHNKEWFQNFQGKLEGLFDIQSFNYPRVPLLGTRLFRIKPGPFRYETIDTDFSVFASAQYLLSHNVIFLGRDIQGAERGDLIFFYHPGFFNFPYHVMIYEGKGKVIYHTGAIEDEEGYIQEILLEDLKKHPDRRWWPVQDNPNFLGFYRFKILE
;
A
#
# COMPACT_ATOMS: atom_id res chain seq x y z
N MET A 1 -44.03 56.20 -23.89
CA MET A 1 -42.74 56.12 -23.17
C MET A 1 -42.36 54.65 -23.01
N LYS A 2 -41.10 54.26 -23.31
CA LYS A 2 -40.47 52.95 -23.02
C LYS A 2 -40.95 51.68 -23.78
N LEU A 3 -40.69 51.56 -25.08
CA LEU A 3 -40.64 50.23 -25.75
C LEU A 3 -39.38 49.97 -26.61
N LYS A 4 -38.64 51.01 -27.01
CA LYS A 4 -37.42 50.85 -27.83
C LYS A 4 -36.19 50.31 -27.05
N GLY A 5 -36.14 50.49 -25.73
CA GLY A 5 -35.03 49.98 -24.90
C GLY A 5 -35.09 48.46 -24.65
N PHE A 6 -36.29 47.87 -24.68
CA PHE A 6 -36.49 46.45 -24.35
C PHE A 6 -36.04 45.52 -25.51
N SER A 7 -36.19 45.98 -26.76
CA SER A 7 -35.77 45.24 -27.95
C SER A 7 -34.24 45.18 -28.10
N TRP A 8 -33.53 46.28 -27.81
CA TRP A 8 -32.07 46.29 -27.88
C TRP A 8 -31.43 45.45 -26.77
N PHE A 9 -32.03 45.46 -25.56
CA PHE A 9 -31.61 44.58 -24.48
C PHE A 9 -31.77 43.10 -24.85
N PHE A 10 -32.88 42.72 -25.48
CA PHE A 10 -33.12 41.35 -25.93
C PHE A 10 -32.19 40.93 -27.08
N VAL A 11 -31.90 41.82 -28.03
CA VAL A 11 -30.94 41.56 -29.13
C VAL A 11 -29.51 41.45 -28.60
N ILE A 12 -29.10 42.32 -27.67
CA ILE A 12 -27.80 42.22 -26.99
C ILE A 12 -27.72 40.92 -26.20
N LEU A 13 -28.78 40.55 -25.47
CA LEU A 13 -28.85 39.30 -24.71
C LEU A 13 -28.77 38.07 -25.63
N LEU A 14 -29.47 38.08 -26.77
CA LEU A 14 -29.45 37.00 -27.76
C LEU A 14 -28.10 36.90 -28.46
N PHE A 15 -27.47 38.03 -28.79
CA PHE A 15 -26.13 38.08 -29.38
C PHE A 15 -25.06 37.63 -28.36
N PHE A 16 -25.22 37.97 -27.08
CA PHE A 16 -24.38 37.47 -25.98
C PHE A 16 -24.55 35.96 -25.78
N LEU A 17 -25.79 35.48 -25.74
CA LEU A 17 -26.13 34.05 -25.67
C LEU A 17 -25.58 33.28 -26.86
N MET A 18 -25.70 33.83 -28.08
CA MET A 18 -25.15 33.24 -29.29
C MET A 18 -23.62 33.27 -29.32
N SER A 19 -22.99 34.37 -28.87
CA SER A 19 -21.52 34.48 -28.77
C SER A 19 -20.91 33.48 -27.79
N SER A 20 -21.70 33.04 -26.78
CA SER A 20 -21.32 31.99 -25.83
C SER A 20 -21.19 30.62 -26.50
N PHE A 21 -21.82 30.41 -27.66
CA PHE A 21 -21.82 29.13 -28.39
C PHE A 21 -21.06 29.14 -29.73
N ILE A 22 -20.76 30.31 -30.29
CA ILE A 22 -20.22 30.44 -31.67
C ILE A 22 -18.70 30.67 -31.70
N LEU A 23 -18.08 31.12 -30.59
CA LEU A 23 -16.64 31.36 -30.55
C LEU A 23 -15.85 30.06 -30.29
N PRO A 24 -14.67 29.86 -30.92
CA PRO A 24 -13.81 28.74 -30.58
C PRO A 24 -13.27 28.95 -29.16
N TRP A 25 -13.74 28.11 -28.25
CA TRP A 25 -13.29 28.07 -26.86
C TRP A 25 -12.10 27.11 -26.72
N LYS A 26 -11.23 27.38 -25.75
CA LYS A 26 -10.16 26.45 -25.32
C LYS A 26 -10.08 26.39 -23.81
N ILE A 27 -9.62 25.25 -23.29
CA ILE A 27 -9.26 25.10 -21.88
C ILE A 27 -7.78 25.47 -21.75
N GLU A 28 -7.49 26.51 -20.98
CA GLU A 28 -6.14 26.88 -20.58
C GLU A 28 -5.77 26.17 -19.28
N SER A 29 -4.74 25.35 -19.38
CA SER A 29 -4.06 24.65 -18.30
C SER A 29 -2.60 24.44 -18.71
N PRO A 30 -1.68 24.18 -17.75
CA PRO A 30 -0.38 23.62 -18.08
C PRO A 30 -0.52 22.35 -18.92
N GLY A 31 0.51 22.04 -19.72
CA GLY A 31 0.60 20.75 -20.42
C GLY A 31 1.09 19.63 -19.51
N GLN A 32 1.96 19.96 -18.56
CA GLN A 32 2.52 19.03 -17.59
C GLN A 32 2.63 19.68 -16.21
N VAL A 33 2.45 18.86 -15.17
CA VAL A 33 2.68 19.23 -13.78
C VAL A 33 3.54 18.17 -13.13
N LYS A 34 4.61 18.59 -12.45
CA LYS A 34 5.39 17.76 -11.55
C LYS A 34 4.92 17.96 -10.10
N LEU A 35 4.82 16.85 -9.37
CA LEU A 35 4.57 16.72 -7.94
C LEU A 35 5.62 15.77 -7.35
N GLN A 36 5.72 15.73 -6.02
CA GLN A 36 6.56 14.78 -5.31
C GLN A 36 5.67 13.99 -4.35
N VAL A 37 5.92 12.69 -4.18
CA VAL A 37 5.31 11.91 -3.10
C VAL A 37 5.59 12.58 -1.75
N LEU A 38 4.59 12.61 -0.86
CA LEU A 38 4.61 13.37 0.41
C LEU A 38 4.79 14.89 0.25
N GLY A 39 4.76 15.41 -0.99
CA GLY A 39 4.76 16.82 -1.30
C GLY A 39 3.42 17.49 -0.99
N GLY A 40 3.45 18.82 -0.88
CA GLY A 40 2.24 19.61 -0.64
C GLY A 40 1.25 19.61 -1.81
N ARG A 41 -0.01 19.90 -1.48
CA ARG A 41 -1.07 20.16 -2.47
C ARG A 41 -0.64 21.27 -3.43
N LYS A 42 -0.80 21.04 -4.73
CA LYS A 42 -0.55 22.01 -5.78
C LYS A 42 -1.86 22.50 -6.38
N THR A 43 -1.97 23.81 -6.55
CA THR A 43 -3.18 24.45 -7.06
C THR A 43 -2.90 25.04 -8.43
N ILE A 44 -3.72 24.68 -9.41
CA ILE A 44 -3.55 25.05 -10.82
C ILE A 44 -4.83 25.76 -11.29
N PRO A 45 -4.72 27.00 -11.81
CA PRO A 45 -5.88 27.65 -12.41
C PRO A 45 -6.26 26.94 -13.71
N ILE A 46 -7.54 26.57 -13.84
CA ILE A 46 -8.14 26.12 -15.11
C ILE A 46 -9.06 27.23 -15.59
N LYS A 47 -8.84 27.72 -16.81
CA LYS A 47 -9.72 28.73 -17.42
C LYS A 47 -10.26 28.24 -18.74
N ILE A 48 -11.53 28.51 -19.00
CA ILE A 48 -12.10 28.40 -20.34
C ILE A 48 -12.08 29.79 -20.93
N VAL A 49 -11.41 29.97 -22.05
CA VAL A 49 -11.30 31.27 -22.72
C VAL A 49 -11.53 31.13 -24.22
N ASN A 50 -12.06 32.18 -24.84
CA ASN A 50 -12.07 32.34 -26.28
C ASN A 50 -10.76 33.01 -26.76
N PHE A 51 -10.67 33.26 -28.07
CA PHE A 51 -9.53 33.95 -28.68
C PHE A 51 -9.22 35.34 -28.05
N TRP A 52 -10.22 36.02 -27.52
CA TRP A 52 -10.11 37.35 -26.92
C TRP A 52 -9.86 37.32 -25.40
N GLY A 53 -9.68 36.14 -24.82
CA GLY A 53 -9.45 35.98 -23.38
C GLY A 53 -10.70 36.09 -22.51
N PHE A 54 -11.90 36.22 -23.09
CA PHE A 54 -13.14 36.19 -22.31
C PHE A 54 -13.49 34.77 -21.92
N SER A 55 -14.07 34.61 -20.73
CA SER A 55 -14.59 33.34 -20.23
C SER A 55 -16.09 33.22 -20.43
N PRO A 56 -16.62 32.01 -20.68
CA PRO A 56 -18.05 31.80 -20.76
C PRO A 56 -18.69 31.94 -19.36
N TRP A 57 -19.93 32.43 -19.34
CA TRP A 57 -20.70 32.63 -18.11
C TRP A 57 -21.07 31.32 -17.39
N ILE A 58 -21.23 30.23 -18.16
CA ILE A 58 -21.49 28.89 -17.64
C ILE A 58 -20.26 28.03 -17.94
N GLN A 59 -19.63 27.52 -16.89
CA GLN A 59 -18.48 26.61 -16.97
C GLN A 59 -18.82 25.34 -16.23
N ARG A 60 -18.92 24.22 -16.96
CA ARG A 60 -19.14 22.91 -16.34
C ARG A 60 -17.95 22.02 -16.62
N LEU A 61 -16.93 22.17 -15.78
CA LEU A 61 -15.73 21.36 -15.82
C LEU A 61 -15.98 20.01 -15.14
N ARG A 62 -15.50 18.95 -15.78
CA ARG A 62 -15.41 17.61 -15.22
C ARG A 62 -13.98 17.14 -15.37
N ILE A 63 -13.37 16.72 -14.28
CA ILE A 63 -12.01 16.19 -14.27
C ILE A 63 -12.09 14.69 -13.96
N LYS A 64 -11.34 13.91 -14.71
CA LYS A 64 -11.08 12.49 -14.43
C LYS A 64 -9.58 12.24 -14.47
N THR A 65 -9.13 11.28 -13.68
CA THR A 65 -7.77 10.72 -13.74
C THR A 65 -7.84 9.31 -14.29
N ASP A 66 -6.83 8.92 -15.04
CA ASP A 66 -6.66 7.54 -15.49
C ASP A 66 -6.18 6.63 -14.35
N ASP A 67 -5.45 7.17 -13.37
CA ASP A 67 -5.02 6.44 -12.18
C ASP A 67 -5.41 7.20 -10.89
N PRO A 68 -6.48 6.77 -10.19
CA PRO A 68 -6.92 7.42 -8.95
C PRO A 68 -6.07 7.07 -7.73
N ASP A 69 -5.15 6.11 -7.84
CA ASP A 69 -4.29 5.71 -6.72
C ASP A 69 -3.00 6.54 -6.65
N LEU A 70 -2.68 7.33 -7.70
CA LEU A 70 -1.52 8.23 -7.72
C LEU A 70 -1.77 9.58 -7.02
N LEU A 71 -2.99 10.13 -7.12
CA LEU A 71 -3.30 11.44 -6.54
C LEU A 71 -4.78 11.62 -6.22
N GLU A 72 -5.03 12.53 -5.29
CA GLU A 72 -6.36 13.08 -5.03
C GLU A 72 -6.57 14.37 -5.81
N ILE A 73 -7.80 14.53 -6.30
CA ILE A 73 -8.19 15.66 -7.14
C ILE A 73 -9.34 16.40 -6.46
N GLY A 74 -9.05 17.64 -6.06
CA GLY A 74 -10.05 18.62 -5.68
C GLY A 74 -10.29 19.62 -6.81
N PHE A 75 -11.48 20.19 -6.86
CA PHE A 75 -11.77 21.30 -7.76
C PHE A 75 -12.69 22.30 -7.09
N ASP A 76 -12.22 23.53 -6.93
CA ASP A 76 -12.97 24.63 -6.33
C ASP A 76 -12.66 25.94 -7.07
N SER A 77 -13.70 26.72 -7.37
CA SER A 77 -13.55 28.08 -7.90
C SER A 77 -12.58 28.22 -9.09
N ASN A 78 -12.67 27.28 -10.05
CA ASN A 78 -11.78 27.19 -11.22
C ASN A 78 -10.31 26.87 -10.91
N GLN A 79 -10.05 26.35 -9.71
CA GLN A 79 -8.75 25.88 -9.28
C GLN A 79 -8.75 24.37 -9.12
N LEU A 80 -7.93 23.72 -9.92
CA LEU A 80 -7.62 22.30 -9.79
C LEU A 80 -6.61 22.12 -8.66
N GLN A 81 -6.99 21.35 -7.66
CA GLN A 81 -6.16 21.01 -6.52
C GLN A 81 -5.67 19.58 -6.69
N LEU A 82 -4.36 19.39 -6.81
CA LEU A 82 -3.73 18.09 -6.95
C LEU A 82 -2.94 17.79 -5.69
N SER A 83 -3.30 16.71 -4.99
CA SER A 83 -2.57 16.25 -3.81
C SER A 83 -2.00 14.87 -4.12
N PRO A 84 -0.66 14.70 -4.19
CA PRO A 84 -0.05 13.41 -4.47
C PRO A 84 -0.36 12.44 -3.33
N LYS A 85 -0.58 11.16 -3.67
CA LYS A 85 -0.62 10.06 -2.70
C LYS A 85 0.80 9.52 -2.50
N LEU A 86 0.93 8.25 -2.08
CA LEU A 86 2.21 7.61 -1.78
C LEU A 86 2.87 6.95 -3.00
N LEU A 87 2.15 6.77 -4.10
CA LEU A 87 2.69 6.14 -5.31
C LEU A 87 3.37 7.17 -6.23
N GLU A 88 4.55 6.81 -6.71
CA GLU A 88 5.27 7.48 -7.79
C GLU A 88 4.76 7.04 -9.17
N GLY A 89 4.91 7.91 -10.18
CA GLY A 89 4.59 7.55 -11.55
C GLY A 89 4.02 8.69 -12.39
N LYS A 90 3.38 8.31 -13.50
CA LYS A 90 2.79 9.25 -14.47
C LYS A 90 1.33 8.91 -14.70
N THR A 91 0.50 9.93 -14.74
CA THR A 91 -0.92 9.79 -15.09
C THR A 91 -1.38 10.98 -15.92
N GLU A 92 -2.54 10.83 -16.56
CA GLU A 92 -3.16 11.86 -17.37
C GLU A 92 -4.49 12.29 -16.74
N LEU A 93 -4.67 13.60 -16.65
CA LEU A 93 -5.93 14.21 -16.22
C LEU A 93 -6.72 14.66 -17.44
N ILE A 94 -7.93 14.15 -17.56
CA ILE A 94 -8.88 14.51 -18.61
C ILE A 94 -9.80 15.60 -18.09
N ILE A 95 -9.59 16.83 -18.54
CA ILE A 95 -10.38 18.01 -18.22
C ILE A 95 -11.40 18.23 -19.34
N ARG A 96 -12.69 18.10 -19.02
CA ARG A 96 -13.79 18.22 -19.99
C ARG A 96 -14.69 19.39 -19.65
N SER A 97 -15.02 20.19 -20.66
CA SER A 97 -16.13 21.12 -20.62
C SER A 97 -16.75 21.17 -22.01
N PHE A 98 -17.93 20.58 -22.18
CA PHE A 98 -18.53 20.34 -23.50
C PHE A 98 -18.47 21.57 -24.43
N PRO A 99 -17.98 21.44 -25.68
CA PRO A 99 -17.44 20.24 -26.35
C PRO A 99 -15.92 20.04 -26.17
N LEU A 100 -15.27 20.85 -25.32
CA LEU A 100 -13.83 20.87 -25.12
C LEU A 100 -13.33 19.71 -24.27
N ILE A 101 -12.18 19.18 -24.67
CA ILE A 101 -11.39 18.21 -23.91
C ILE A 101 -9.95 18.70 -23.89
N LYS A 102 -9.32 18.65 -22.73
CA LYS A 102 -7.90 18.94 -22.54
C LYS A 102 -7.29 17.85 -21.66
N TYR A 103 -6.08 17.48 -22.03
CA TYR A 103 -5.27 16.54 -21.29
C TYR A 103 -4.15 17.29 -20.57
N LEU A 104 -3.89 16.90 -19.32
CA LEU A 104 -2.82 17.40 -18.48
C LEU A 104 -2.03 16.21 -17.94
N THR A 105 -0.76 16.11 -18.30
CA THR A 105 0.13 15.08 -17.74
C THR A 105 0.55 15.46 -16.33
N VAL A 106 0.43 14.52 -15.39
CA VAL A 106 0.94 14.67 -14.03
C VAL A 106 2.02 13.62 -13.82
N GLU A 107 3.20 14.08 -13.43
CA GLU A 107 4.33 13.24 -13.03
C GLU A 107 4.54 13.43 -11.53
N ILE A 108 4.59 12.32 -10.80
CA ILE A 108 4.82 12.28 -9.36
C ILE A 108 6.19 11.63 -9.16
N ASP A 109 7.15 12.47 -8.77
CA ASP A 109 8.50 12.05 -8.46
C ASP A 109 8.50 11.27 -7.12
N PRO A 110 9.30 10.20 -7.00
CA PRO A 110 9.35 9.37 -5.81
C PRO A 110 9.90 10.12 -4.59
N TYR A 111 9.58 9.61 -3.40
CA TYR A 111 10.21 10.01 -2.14
C TYR A 111 11.22 8.93 -1.76
N LEU A 112 12.51 9.28 -1.69
CA LEU A 112 13.62 8.32 -1.62
C LEU A 112 14.33 8.27 -0.26
N GLU A 113 13.75 8.89 0.77
CA GLU A 113 14.35 8.91 2.10
C GLU A 113 14.13 7.58 2.85
N ASP A 114 15.09 7.30 3.73
CA ASP A 114 15.15 6.19 4.71
C ASP A 114 15.66 6.86 6.00
N LEU A 115 14.73 7.48 6.76
CA LEU A 115 15.09 8.43 7.82
C LEU A 115 15.67 7.74 9.05
N ASP A 116 15.22 6.52 9.34
CA ASP A 116 15.74 5.71 10.44
C ASP A 116 16.98 4.88 10.05
N ASN A 117 17.35 4.91 8.76
CA ASN A 117 18.51 4.23 8.17
C ASN A 117 18.46 2.72 8.36
N ASP A 118 17.27 2.14 8.42
CA ASP A 118 17.11 0.71 8.59
C ASP A 118 17.31 -0.05 7.25
N GLY A 119 17.26 0.65 6.12
CA GLY A 119 17.34 0.08 4.78
C GLY A 119 15.97 -0.15 4.13
N PHE A 120 14.87 0.11 4.79
CA PHE A 120 13.54 0.06 4.20
C PHE A 120 13.15 1.48 3.77
N PRO A 121 12.60 1.68 2.56
CA PRO A 121 12.22 3.03 2.16
C PRO A 121 11.00 3.48 2.98
N ASP A 122 11.10 4.63 3.64
CA ASP A 122 10.03 5.16 4.49
C ASP A 122 8.69 5.18 3.74
N VAL A 123 8.68 5.60 2.47
CA VAL A 123 7.44 5.70 1.68
C VAL A 123 6.67 4.38 1.56
N ALA A 124 7.34 3.24 1.75
CA ALA A 124 6.74 1.90 1.72
C ALA A 124 6.24 1.40 3.09
N GLU A 125 6.34 2.20 4.15
CA GLU A 125 5.77 1.91 5.48
C GLU A 125 4.34 2.44 5.63
N LEU A 126 3.59 1.87 6.56
CA LEU A 126 2.22 2.29 6.85
C LEU A 126 2.21 3.55 7.71
N LYS A 127 1.69 4.64 7.17
CA LYS A 127 1.84 5.98 7.77
C LYS A 127 0.87 6.31 8.88
N THR A 128 -0.23 5.57 9.01
CA THR A 128 -1.23 5.83 10.04
C THR A 128 -1.32 4.65 10.99
N GLU A 129 -1.54 4.94 12.27
CA GLU A 129 -1.75 3.90 13.29
C GLU A 129 -2.93 2.98 12.93
N SER A 130 -3.97 3.53 12.29
CA SER A 130 -5.11 2.75 11.81
C SER A 130 -4.70 1.72 10.76
N ASP A 131 -3.85 2.10 9.80
CA ASP A 131 -3.36 1.16 8.78
C ASP A 131 -2.42 0.12 9.39
N ARG A 132 -1.54 0.52 10.33
CA ARG A 132 -0.66 -0.42 11.05
C ARG A 132 -1.46 -1.48 11.81
N GLN A 133 -2.47 -1.05 12.57
CA GLN A 133 -3.33 -1.97 13.32
C GLN A 133 -4.13 -2.88 12.38
N LEU A 134 -4.67 -2.32 11.29
CA LEU A 134 -5.39 -3.10 10.29
C LEU A 134 -4.49 -4.14 9.61
N PHE A 135 -3.25 -3.78 9.27
CA PHE A 135 -2.28 -4.72 8.73
C PHE A 135 -2.02 -5.87 9.71
N ARG A 136 -1.78 -5.59 10.99
CA ARG A 136 -1.59 -6.64 12.02
C ARG A 136 -2.76 -7.61 12.07
N ASP A 137 -3.98 -7.08 12.05
CA ASP A 137 -5.20 -7.88 12.12
C ASP A 137 -5.39 -8.74 10.87
N LEU A 138 -5.26 -8.14 9.69
CA LEU A 138 -5.35 -8.86 8.41
C LEU A 138 -4.25 -9.92 8.29
N PHE A 139 -3.01 -9.57 8.59
CA PHE A 139 -1.85 -10.47 8.54
C PHE A 139 -2.12 -11.74 9.36
N VAL A 140 -2.52 -11.60 10.61
CA VAL A 140 -2.81 -12.75 11.46
C VAL A 140 -4.08 -13.48 11.02
N ASN A 141 -5.11 -12.78 10.57
CA ASN A 141 -6.34 -13.41 10.07
C ASN A 141 -6.08 -14.27 8.83
N PHE A 142 -5.23 -13.81 7.90
CA PHE A 142 -4.85 -14.58 6.72
C PHE A 142 -3.98 -15.79 7.07
N ALA A 143 -3.07 -15.67 8.03
CA ALA A 143 -2.31 -16.80 8.51
C ALA A 143 -3.23 -17.85 9.16
N ARG A 144 -4.16 -17.40 10.02
CA ARG A 144 -5.13 -18.24 10.71
C ARG A 144 -6.11 -18.92 9.76
N SER A 145 -6.55 -18.23 8.70
CA SER A 145 -7.52 -18.81 7.76
C SER A 145 -6.98 -20.06 7.07
N GLN A 146 -5.66 -20.16 6.90
CA GLN A 146 -5.01 -21.33 6.32
C GLN A 146 -5.14 -22.58 7.20
N ILE A 147 -5.37 -22.45 8.52
CA ILE A 147 -5.65 -23.60 9.41
C ILE A 147 -7.00 -24.23 9.08
N VAL A 148 -7.99 -23.39 8.77
CA VAL A 148 -9.37 -23.82 8.52
C VAL A 148 -9.49 -24.39 7.12
N GLN A 149 -8.95 -23.67 6.14
CA GLN A 149 -8.93 -24.08 4.75
C GLN A 149 -7.76 -23.38 4.06
N GLU A 150 -6.80 -24.18 3.58
CA GLU A 150 -5.69 -23.64 2.81
C GLU A 150 -6.18 -23.08 1.48
N SER A 151 -5.73 -21.86 1.16
CA SER A 151 -5.98 -21.26 -0.13
C SER A 151 -5.07 -21.85 -1.19
N GLU A 152 -5.62 -22.07 -2.38
CA GLU A 152 -4.83 -22.47 -3.55
C GLU A 152 -3.80 -21.40 -3.95
N LEU A 153 -3.98 -20.15 -3.52
CA LEU A 153 -3.04 -19.06 -3.76
C LEU A 153 -1.74 -19.22 -2.95
N TRP A 154 -1.78 -19.94 -1.84
CA TRP A 154 -0.61 -20.19 -1.02
C TRP A 154 0.21 -21.36 -1.58
N LYS A 155 1.23 -21.05 -2.39
CA LYS A 155 2.09 -22.04 -3.05
C LYS A 155 3.33 -22.44 -2.24
N GLU A 156 3.81 -21.56 -1.37
CA GLU A 156 5.07 -21.73 -0.64
C GLU A 156 4.80 -22.39 0.73
N LYS A 157 4.77 -23.73 0.78
CA LYS A 157 4.41 -24.51 1.99
C LYS A 157 5.57 -24.65 2.98
N ASP A 158 6.08 -23.52 3.46
CA ASP A 158 7.13 -23.44 4.48
C ASP A 158 6.79 -22.40 5.58
N CYS A 159 7.53 -22.39 6.69
CA CYS A 159 7.30 -21.46 7.81
C CYS A 159 7.28 -19.98 7.37
N SER A 160 8.29 -19.57 6.62
CA SER A 160 8.38 -18.23 6.05
C SER A 160 7.42 -18.00 4.88
N GLY A 161 6.98 -19.07 4.20
CA GLY A 161 5.97 -19.02 3.14
C GLY A 161 4.59 -18.64 3.66
N LEU A 162 4.20 -19.14 4.84
CA LEU A 162 2.99 -18.68 5.52
C LEU A 162 3.08 -17.17 5.82
N VAL A 163 4.22 -16.72 6.35
CA VAL A 163 4.47 -15.31 6.65
C VAL A 163 4.38 -14.45 5.38
N ARG A 164 5.08 -14.83 4.31
CA ARG A 164 5.07 -14.08 3.05
C ARG A 164 3.69 -14.07 2.40
N PHE A 165 2.94 -15.17 2.46
CA PHE A 165 1.56 -15.23 1.98
C PHE A 165 0.67 -14.25 2.74
N ALA A 166 0.63 -14.37 4.06
CA ALA A 166 -0.20 -13.51 4.91
C ALA A 166 0.15 -12.02 4.76
N TYR A 167 1.45 -11.69 4.65
CA TYR A 167 1.92 -10.31 4.44
C TYR A 167 1.39 -9.73 3.11
N ARG A 168 1.48 -10.51 2.02
CA ARG A 168 1.00 -10.07 0.71
C ARG A 168 -0.51 -9.92 0.68
N GLU A 169 -1.26 -10.88 1.23
CA GLU A 169 -2.73 -10.80 1.29
C GLU A 169 -3.18 -9.61 2.15
N ALA A 170 -2.55 -9.37 3.30
CA ALA A 170 -2.89 -8.23 4.17
C ALA A 170 -2.79 -6.86 3.46
N LEU A 171 -1.91 -6.74 2.45
CA LEU A 171 -1.74 -5.51 1.68
C LEU A 171 -2.65 -5.40 0.45
N LYS A 172 -3.41 -6.43 0.07
CA LYS A 172 -4.25 -6.36 -1.13
C LYS A 172 -5.51 -5.52 -0.91
N LYS A 173 -6.14 -5.10 -2.01
CA LYS A 173 -7.54 -4.65 -2.01
C LYS A 173 -8.45 -5.88 -2.00
N HIS A 174 -9.31 -6.00 -0.99
CA HIS A 174 -10.24 -7.12 -0.83
C HIS A 174 -11.57 -6.82 -1.51
N ASN A 175 -11.51 -6.52 -2.81
CA ASN A 175 -12.66 -6.21 -3.63
C ASN A 175 -13.46 -7.48 -4.02
N LYS A 176 -14.56 -7.29 -4.76
CA LYS A 176 -15.41 -8.41 -5.22
C LYS A 176 -14.66 -9.47 -6.03
N GLU A 177 -13.70 -9.06 -6.86
CA GLU A 177 -12.90 -9.96 -7.68
C GLU A 177 -11.96 -10.80 -6.81
N TRP A 178 -11.33 -10.20 -5.81
CA TRP A 178 -10.51 -10.93 -4.83
C TRP A 178 -11.33 -12.01 -4.11
N PHE A 179 -12.54 -11.67 -3.65
CA PHE A 179 -13.45 -12.62 -2.99
C PHE A 179 -13.89 -13.79 -3.88
N GLN A 180 -13.89 -13.64 -5.21
CA GLN A 180 -14.21 -14.75 -6.12
C GLN A 180 -13.10 -15.80 -6.18
N ASN A 181 -11.87 -15.40 -5.88
CA ASN A 181 -10.69 -16.26 -5.99
C ASN A 181 -10.20 -16.80 -4.64
N PHE A 182 -10.57 -16.18 -3.53
CA PHE A 182 -10.12 -16.58 -2.20
C PHE A 182 -11.00 -17.69 -1.59
N GLN A 183 -10.37 -18.73 -1.05
CA GLN A 183 -11.01 -19.76 -0.24
C GLN A 183 -10.77 -19.46 1.24
N GLY A 184 -11.84 -19.28 2.02
CA GLY A 184 -11.77 -19.09 3.46
C GLY A 184 -12.86 -18.18 4.00
N LYS A 185 -13.00 -18.14 5.33
CA LYS A 185 -13.93 -17.24 6.02
C LYS A 185 -13.12 -16.22 6.81
N LEU A 186 -13.36 -14.94 6.54
CA LEU A 186 -12.76 -13.82 7.24
C LEU A 186 -13.88 -12.99 7.87
N GLU A 187 -13.65 -12.48 9.08
CA GLU A 187 -14.56 -11.54 9.74
C GLU A 187 -14.18 -10.11 9.35
N GLY A 188 -15.12 -9.34 8.79
CA GLY A 188 -14.99 -7.90 8.54
C GLY A 188 -13.70 -7.48 7.82
N LEU A 189 -13.71 -7.43 6.48
CA LEU A 189 -12.55 -6.95 5.72
C LEU A 189 -12.62 -5.44 5.47
N PHE A 190 -11.54 -4.77 5.84
CA PHE A 190 -11.22 -3.41 5.48
C PHE A 190 -9.87 -3.41 4.76
N ASP A 191 -9.68 -2.48 3.84
CA ASP A 191 -8.43 -2.35 3.10
C ASP A 191 -7.56 -1.27 3.74
N ILE A 192 -6.25 -1.50 3.71
CA ILE A 192 -5.25 -0.47 4.02
C ILE A 192 -5.44 0.71 3.05
N GLN A 193 -5.45 1.93 3.59
CA GLN A 193 -5.75 3.14 2.81
C GLN A 193 -4.51 3.76 2.17
N SER A 194 -3.33 3.60 2.79
CA SER A 194 -2.06 4.18 2.32
C SER A 194 -1.68 3.73 0.90
N PHE A 195 -1.62 2.42 0.67
CA PHE A 195 -1.34 1.79 -0.63
C PHE A 195 -1.72 0.30 -0.57
N ASN A 196 -1.74 -0.38 -1.71
CA ASN A 196 -2.09 -1.81 -1.77
C ASN A 196 -1.20 -2.60 -2.74
N TYR A 197 -0.83 -3.82 -2.34
CA TYR A 197 -0.14 -4.79 -3.21
C TYR A 197 -0.98 -5.10 -4.46
N PRO A 198 -0.40 -5.16 -5.69
CA PRO A 198 1.03 -5.18 -6.01
C PRO A 198 1.69 -3.80 -6.24
N ARG A 199 1.01 -2.70 -5.92
CA ARG A 199 1.59 -1.35 -6.04
C ARG A 199 1.93 -0.82 -4.65
N VAL A 200 3.06 -1.30 -4.13
CA VAL A 200 3.71 -0.73 -2.95
C VAL A 200 4.72 0.32 -3.42
N PRO A 201 4.76 1.54 -2.84
CA PRO A 201 5.68 2.60 -3.25
C PRO A 201 7.12 2.12 -3.37
N LEU A 202 7.78 2.40 -4.50
CA LEU A 202 9.12 1.95 -4.91
C LEU A 202 9.34 0.42 -5.03
N LEU A 203 8.69 -0.38 -4.21
CA LEU A 203 8.93 -1.82 -4.08
C LEU A 203 8.09 -2.65 -5.07
N GLY A 204 6.90 -2.16 -5.45
CA GLY A 204 5.96 -2.89 -6.29
C GLY A 204 5.66 -4.29 -5.70
N THR A 205 6.11 -5.34 -6.40
CA THR A 205 5.95 -6.73 -5.95
C THR A 205 7.11 -7.25 -5.09
N ARG A 206 8.25 -6.56 -5.09
CA ARG A 206 9.48 -6.97 -4.39
C ARG A 206 9.47 -6.47 -2.95
N LEU A 207 8.60 -7.04 -2.13
CA LEU A 207 8.33 -6.55 -0.77
C LEU A 207 9.46 -6.75 0.23
N PHE A 208 10.35 -7.72 -0.02
CA PHE A 208 11.29 -8.17 1.02
C PHE A 208 12.73 -7.81 0.67
N ARG A 209 13.42 -7.16 1.59
CA ARG A 209 14.86 -6.87 1.48
C ARG A 209 15.67 -8.16 1.68
N ILE A 210 16.64 -8.41 0.82
CA ILE A 210 17.50 -9.61 0.82
C ILE A 210 19.00 -9.31 0.85
N LYS A 211 19.37 -8.03 0.89
CA LYS A 211 20.77 -7.58 1.03
C LYS A 211 20.92 -6.62 2.21
N PRO A 212 22.06 -6.65 2.93
CA PRO A 212 22.34 -5.69 3.99
C PRO A 212 22.61 -4.29 3.43
N GLY A 213 22.78 -3.32 4.34
CA GLY A 213 23.19 -1.94 4.01
C GLY A 213 22.05 -0.93 4.01
N PRO A 214 22.34 0.35 3.72
CA PRO A 214 21.33 1.41 3.66
C PRO A 214 20.40 1.25 2.46
N PHE A 215 19.27 1.95 2.46
CA PHE A 215 18.43 2.07 1.26
C PHE A 215 19.17 2.81 0.14
N ARG A 216 19.04 2.30 -1.09
CA ARG A 216 19.60 2.88 -2.32
C ARG A 216 18.65 2.63 -3.47
N TYR A 217 18.14 3.70 -4.06
CA TYR A 217 17.17 3.60 -5.15
C TYR A 217 17.77 2.92 -6.39
N GLU A 218 19.06 3.12 -6.66
CA GLU A 218 19.74 2.57 -7.85
C GLU A 218 19.89 1.05 -7.82
N THR A 219 19.89 0.44 -6.63
CA THR A 219 20.05 -1.01 -6.44
C THR A 219 18.77 -1.71 -5.99
N ILE A 220 17.65 -0.97 -5.91
CA ILE A 220 16.37 -1.44 -5.36
C ILE A 220 15.90 -2.76 -6.00
N ASP A 221 16.09 -2.93 -7.30
CA ASP A 221 15.70 -4.13 -8.05
C ASP A 221 16.47 -5.39 -7.65
N THR A 222 17.65 -5.23 -7.04
CA THR A 222 18.50 -6.34 -6.60
C THR A 222 18.59 -6.47 -5.08
N ASP A 223 18.25 -5.41 -4.36
CA ASP A 223 18.27 -5.38 -2.89
C ASP A 223 16.97 -5.94 -2.32
N PHE A 224 15.88 -5.85 -3.09
CA PHE A 224 14.56 -6.38 -2.73
C PHE A 224 14.11 -7.49 -3.68
N SER A 225 13.28 -8.39 -3.16
CA SER A 225 12.78 -9.56 -3.87
C SER A 225 11.32 -9.84 -3.54
N VAL A 226 10.64 -10.56 -4.42
CA VAL A 226 9.31 -11.12 -4.14
C VAL A 226 9.37 -12.18 -3.05
N PHE A 227 10.55 -12.75 -2.79
CA PHE A 227 10.78 -13.88 -1.88
C PHE A 227 11.89 -13.56 -0.86
N ALA A 228 11.69 -13.99 0.39
CA ALA A 228 12.69 -13.94 1.46
C ALA A 228 12.49 -15.12 2.43
N SER A 229 13.52 -15.96 2.61
CA SER A 229 13.52 -17.01 3.64
C SER A 229 13.42 -16.43 5.05
N ALA A 230 13.16 -17.27 6.05
CA ALA A 230 13.17 -16.85 7.46
C ALA A 230 14.46 -16.12 7.85
N GLN A 231 15.61 -16.52 7.30
CA GLN A 231 16.88 -15.83 7.53
C GLN A 231 16.88 -14.40 6.97
N TYR A 232 16.43 -14.20 5.72
CA TYR A 232 16.37 -12.86 5.13
C TYR A 232 15.33 -11.97 5.81
N LEU A 233 14.19 -12.54 6.21
CA LEU A 233 13.19 -11.82 7.02
C LEU A 233 13.82 -11.30 8.31
N LEU A 234 14.42 -12.19 9.10
CA LEU A 234 15.10 -11.86 10.34
C LEU A 234 16.21 -10.80 10.16
N SER A 235 16.99 -10.93 9.08
CA SER A 235 18.20 -10.12 8.91
C SER A 235 17.92 -8.70 8.42
N HIS A 236 16.81 -8.49 7.69
CA HIS A 236 16.63 -7.27 6.89
C HIS A 236 15.23 -6.66 6.91
N ASN A 237 14.20 -7.39 7.35
CA ASN A 237 12.80 -6.98 7.19
C ASN A 237 12.09 -6.69 8.52
N VAL A 238 12.78 -6.91 9.64
CA VAL A 238 12.21 -6.79 10.98
C VAL A 238 13.16 -6.08 11.94
N ILE A 239 12.59 -5.46 12.96
CA ILE A 239 13.30 -4.91 14.11
C ILE A 239 13.18 -5.84 15.33
N PHE A 240 14.17 -5.83 16.22
CA PHE A 240 14.19 -6.67 17.41
C PHE A 240 13.44 -6.02 18.58
N LEU A 241 12.49 -6.74 19.17
CA LEU A 241 11.71 -6.26 20.33
C LEU A 241 12.27 -6.76 21.66
N GLY A 242 13.04 -7.84 21.65
CA GLY A 242 13.57 -8.46 22.86
C GLY A 242 13.33 -9.98 22.90
N ARG A 243 13.74 -10.59 24.02
CA ARG A 243 13.48 -12.01 24.33
C ARG A 243 12.39 -12.20 25.38
N ASP A 244 11.70 -11.13 25.75
CA ASP A 244 10.50 -11.18 26.56
C ASP A 244 9.28 -10.88 25.68
N ILE A 245 8.12 -11.39 26.06
CA ILE A 245 6.84 -11.11 25.40
C ILE A 245 6.38 -9.67 25.67
N GLN A 246 6.94 -8.99 26.67
CA GLN A 246 6.68 -7.58 26.93
C GLN A 246 7.02 -6.74 25.70
N GLY A 247 6.04 -6.00 25.19
CA GLY A 247 6.17 -5.20 23.97
C GLY A 247 5.81 -5.94 22.67
N ALA A 248 5.63 -7.26 22.70
CA ALA A 248 5.12 -8.02 21.56
C ALA A 248 3.61 -7.81 21.40
N GLU A 249 3.22 -7.49 20.17
CA GLU A 249 1.85 -7.25 19.74
C GLU A 249 1.41 -8.28 18.71
N ARG A 250 0.10 -8.37 18.50
CA ARG A 250 -0.46 -9.20 17.43
C ARG A 250 0.23 -8.89 16.09
N GLY A 251 0.61 -9.94 15.39
CA GLY A 251 1.31 -9.85 14.10
C GLY A 251 2.82 -9.73 14.19
N ASP A 252 3.39 -9.53 15.38
CA ASP A 252 4.84 -9.64 15.58
C ASP A 252 5.29 -11.11 15.38
N LEU A 253 6.57 -11.30 15.09
CA LEU A 253 7.17 -12.57 14.74
C LEU A 253 8.04 -13.12 15.87
N ILE A 254 8.14 -14.44 15.94
CA ILE A 254 8.98 -15.18 16.89
C ILE A 254 9.98 -15.99 16.07
N PHE A 255 11.28 -15.79 16.30
CA PHE A 255 12.32 -16.48 15.53
C PHE A 255 13.10 -17.49 16.36
N PHE A 256 13.43 -18.61 15.73
CA PHE A 256 14.33 -19.64 16.25
C PHE A 256 15.46 -19.94 15.26
N TYR A 257 16.61 -20.37 15.80
CA TYR A 257 17.75 -20.88 15.05
C TYR A 257 18.11 -22.30 15.50
N HIS A 258 18.14 -23.21 14.55
CA HIS A 258 18.40 -24.64 14.73
C HIS A 258 19.42 -25.11 13.69
N PRO A 259 20.73 -25.06 14.01
CA PRO A 259 21.78 -25.42 13.07
C PRO A 259 21.72 -26.88 12.60
N GLY A 260 21.02 -27.75 13.34
CA GLY A 260 20.81 -29.16 12.96
C GLY A 260 19.85 -29.37 11.78
N PHE A 261 19.01 -28.39 11.44
CA PHE A 261 18.14 -28.45 10.26
C PHE A 261 18.85 -27.79 9.06
N PHE A 262 19.69 -28.56 8.38
CA PHE A 262 20.63 -28.05 7.35
C PHE A 262 19.98 -27.19 6.26
N ASN A 263 18.77 -27.54 5.80
CA ASN A 263 18.11 -26.82 4.70
C ASN A 263 17.41 -25.53 5.17
N PHE A 264 16.90 -25.51 6.40
CA PHE A 264 16.12 -24.41 6.96
C PHE A 264 16.47 -24.19 8.44
N PRO A 265 17.68 -23.67 8.72
CA PRO A 265 18.12 -23.54 10.10
C PRO A 265 17.41 -22.40 10.85
N TYR A 266 16.68 -21.53 10.14
CA TYR A 266 15.87 -20.48 10.75
C TYR A 266 14.39 -20.85 10.65
N HIS A 267 13.67 -20.71 11.77
CA HIS A 267 12.24 -20.91 11.83
C HIS A 267 11.56 -19.64 12.31
N VAL A 268 10.38 -19.36 11.77
CA VAL A 268 9.58 -18.18 12.10
C VAL A 268 8.15 -18.58 12.43
N MET A 269 7.64 -18.02 13.52
CA MET A 269 6.26 -18.16 13.96
C MET A 269 5.61 -16.78 14.06
N ILE A 270 4.28 -16.73 13.98
CA ILE A 270 3.47 -15.51 14.08
C ILE A 270 2.83 -15.45 15.45
N TYR A 271 3.05 -14.36 16.19
CA TYR A 271 2.35 -14.11 17.44
C TYR A 271 0.94 -13.60 17.14
N GLU A 272 -0.07 -14.41 17.44
CA GLU A 272 -1.47 -14.08 17.20
C GLU A 272 -2.01 -13.05 18.22
N GLY A 273 -1.31 -12.87 19.34
CA GLY A 273 -1.78 -12.11 20.49
C GLY A 273 -2.49 -12.98 21.51
N LYS A 274 -2.73 -12.43 22.71
CA LYS A 274 -3.32 -13.15 23.85
C LYS A 274 -2.61 -14.47 24.18
N GLY A 275 -1.29 -14.52 23.99
CA GLY A 275 -0.48 -15.70 24.27
C GLY A 275 -0.60 -16.83 23.23
N LYS A 276 -1.24 -16.61 22.07
CA LYS A 276 -1.31 -17.61 21.00
C LYS A 276 -0.25 -17.40 19.92
N VAL A 277 0.18 -18.49 19.31
CA VAL A 277 1.19 -18.53 18.25
C VAL A 277 0.67 -19.40 17.12
N ILE A 278 0.84 -18.93 15.88
CA ILE A 278 0.52 -19.66 14.66
C ILE A 278 1.82 -19.87 13.87
N TYR A 279 2.06 -21.08 13.41
CA TYR A 279 3.23 -21.36 12.58
C TYR A 279 2.98 -22.57 11.68
N HIS A 280 3.76 -22.64 10.61
CA HIS A 280 3.83 -23.83 9.77
C HIS A 280 5.03 -24.67 10.19
N THR A 281 4.83 -25.96 10.44
CA THR A 281 5.86 -26.87 11.00
C THR A 281 7.07 -27.05 10.08
N GLY A 282 6.91 -26.75 8.78
CA GLY A 282 7.87 -27.09 7.75
C GLY A 282 7.75 -28.55 7.34
N ALA A 283 8.28 -28.92 6.18
CA ALA A 283 8.36 -30.32 5.80
C ALA A 283 9.34 -31.05 6.74
N ILE A 284 8.90 -32.16 7.33
CA ILE A 284 9.73 -33.03 8.16
C ILE A 284 9.88 -34.34 7.39
N GLU A 285 11.08 -34.61 6.90
CA GLU A 285 11.39 -35.79 6.09
C GLU A 285 10.45 -35.91 4.86
N ASP A 286 9.59 -36.93 4.83
CA ASP A 286 8.64 -37.22 3.75
C ASP A 286 7.21 -36.74 4.05
N GLU A 287 6.97 -36.10 5.21
CA GLU A 287 5.66 -35.55 5.57
C GLU A 287 5.57 -34.06 5.21
N GLU A 288 4.49 -33.70 4.52
CA GLU A 288 4.16 -32.30 4.29
C GLU A 288 3.94 -31.59 5.62
N GLY A 289 4.50 -30.38 5.74
CA GLY A 289 4.25 -29.53 6.90
C GLY A 289 2.78 -29.13 6.96
N TYR A 290 2.34 -28.75 8.15
CA TYR A 290 0.99 -28.26 8.40
C TYR A 290 1.04 -27.02 9.29
N ILE A 291 -0.07 -26.30 9.39
CA ILE A 291 -0.18 -25.13 10.26
C ILE A 291 -0.71 -25.56 11.63
N GLN A 292 -0.04 -25.08 12.67
CA GLN A 292 -0.40 -25.31 14.05
C GLN A 292 -0.70 -24.00 14.77
N GLU A 293 -1.75 -23.99 15.60
CA GLU A 293 -2.02 -22.97 16.62
C GLU A 293 -1.67 -23.55 17.99
N ILE A 294 -0.88 -22.83 18.79
CA ILE A 294 -0.49 -23.25 20.14
C ILE A 294 -0.44 -22.05 21.09
N LEU A 295 -0.69 -22.29 22.38
CA LEU A 295 -0.41 -21.30 23.42
C LEU A 295 1.09 -21.24 23.70
N LEU A 296 1.62 -20.03 23.89
CA LEU A 296 3.02 -19.81 24.24
C LEU A 296 3.42 -20.54 25.53
N GLU A 297 2.52 -20.63 26.50
CA GLU A 297 2.71 -21.37 27.74
C GLU A 297 2.83 -22.89 27.55
N ASP A 298 2.21 -23.42 26.49
CA ASP A 298 2.35 -24.84 26.12
C ASP A 298 3.59 -25.04 25.25
N LEU A 299 3.94 -24.09 24.40
CA LEU A 299 5.19 -24.10 23.62
C LEU A 299 6.43 -24.08 24.54
N LYS A 300 6.37 -23.40 25.69
CA LYS A 300 7.39 -23.46 26.75
C LYS A 300 7.56 -24.85 27.39
N LYS A 301 6.62 -25.76 27.18
CA LYS A 301 6.63 -27.13 27.67
C LYS A 301 6.83 -28.15 26.55
N HIS A 302 7.18 -27.68 25.35
CA HIS A 302 7.41 -28.55 24.21
C HIS A 302 8.45 -29.63 24.56
N PRO A 303 8.28 -30.91 24.15
CA PRO A 303 9.22 -31.98 24.52
C PRO A 303 10.66 -31.70 24.10
N ASP A 304 10.83 -31.09 22.92
CA ASP A 304 12.13 -30.59 22.47
C ASP A 304 12.35 -29.15 22.97
N ARG A 305 13.29 -29.02 23.91
CA ARG A 305 13.67 -27.78 24.59
C ARG A 305 14.20 -26.70 23.66
N ARG A 306 14.65 -27.07 22.45
CA ARG A 306 15.14 -26.11 21.45
C ARG A 306 14.02 -25.15 21.02
N TRP A 307 12.76 -25.55 21.12
CA TRP A 307 11.59 -24.74 20.76
C TRP A 307 11.05 -23.86 21.89
N TRP A 308 11.67 -23.85 23.07
CA TRP A 308 11.15 -23.06 24.19
C TRP A 308 11.39 -21.56 23.97
N PRO A 309 10.35 -20.71 23.92
CA PRO A 309 10.50 -19.27 23.77
C PRO A 309 10.84 -18.64 25.13
N VAL A 310 12.02 -18.95 25.65
CA VAL A 310 12.53 -18.49 26.95
C VAL A 310 13.91 -17.87 26.79
N GLN A 311 14.21 -16.84 27.59
CA GLN A 311 15.42 -16.02 27.43
C GLN A 311 16.73 -16.83 27.40
N ASP A 312 16.81 -17.86 28.25
CA ASP A 312 17.99 -18.73 28.40
C ASP A 312 18.16 -19.76 27.26
N ASN A 313 17.17 -19.92 26.38
CA ASN A 313 17.29 -20.83 25.24
C ASN A 313 18.14 -20.16 24.13
N PRO A 314 19.33 -20.68 23.79
CA PRO A 314 20.17 -20.08 22.75
C PRO A 314 19.56 -20.20 21.35
N ASN A 315 18.66 -21.15 21.12
CA ASN A 315 17.96 -21.30 19.85
C ASN A 315 16.85 -20.26 19.68
N PHE A 316 16.32 -19.71 20.77
CA PHE A 316 15.29 -18.68 20.70
C PHE A 316 15.95 -17.31 20.43
N LEU A 317 15.65 -16.74 19.27
CA LEU A 317 16.26 -15.48 18.85
C LEU A 317 15.53 -14.27 19.45
N GLY A 318 14.20 -14.38 19.60
CA GLY A 318 13.37 -13.36 20.24
C GLY A 318 12.09 -13.04 19.48
N PHE A 319 11.47 -11.94 19.89
CA PHE A 319 10.33 -11.31 19.24
C PHE A 319 10.80 -10.17 18.33
N TYR A 320 10.13 -10.02 17.19
CA TYR A 320 10.51 -9.09 16.15
C TYR A 320 9.28 -8.46 15.50
N ARG A 321 9.39 -7.23 15.02
CA ARG A 321 8.32 -6.49 14.35
C ARG A 321 8.70 -6.15 12.93
N PHE A 322 7.76 -6.24 11.98
CA PHE A 322 8.03 -5.81 10.61
C PHE A 322 8.30 -4.32 10.52
N LYS A 323 9.30 -3.96 9.71
CA LYS A 323 9.67 -2.55 9.46
C LYS A 323 8.57 -1.74 8.79
N ILE A 324 7.68 -2.38 8.02
CA ILE A 324 6.50 -1.71 7.45
C ILE A 324 5.58 -1.08 8.52
N LEU A 325 5.73 -1.49 9.78
CA LEU A 325 4.96 -1.00 10.92
C LEU A 325 5.67 0.09 11.73
N GLU A 326 6.87 0.52 11.34
CA GLU A 326 7.63 1.59 12.01
C GLU A 326 7.26 3.00 11.55
#